data_AF-A0A7C3STF9-F1
#
_entry.id   AF-A0A7C3STF9-F1
#
_cell.length_a   1.000
_cell.length_b   1.000
_cell.length_c   1.000
_cell.angle_alpha   90.00
_cell.angle_beta   90.00
_cell.angle_gamma   90.00
#
_symmetry.space_group_name_H-M   'P 1'
#
loop_
_entity.id
_entity.type
_entity.pdbx_description
1 polymer ?
#
loop_
_entity_poly.entity_id
_entity_poly.type
_entity_poly.pdbx_seq_one_letter_code
_entity_poly.pdbx_strand_id
1 'polypeptide(L)'
;MFIDLVIAVVFFAVSQTNTSPSENPNQPIRNYWEHIQGLIQQFDEIRVTDVSTKSKYSQTANKKYPFDLFRSLTTRELIRACRESIKSAREEGKQKNWNEEEISLKCEENIAYVLEYCGILIDKSSEVDYLIYSMGEEQEEPDLRLFLLNQCIPDRKSKSLFSIHLQMLINNRKDEYFKTLLTIVKRVNEKPQIQIAGIDALYSFFLEQYQKCTEKDPIYQAYAVEKHEKINPLWIENPQIPKPLDSTQMEISKLNRQLNDFIVQLELKITDKRQTNEVVAKKSKEVLEKIYNNLPVQEKERLKALLSGSVSTTQQKPANGNTS
;
A
#
# COMPACT_ATOMS: atom_id res chain seq x y z
N MET A 1 -16.43 21.92 10.68
CA MET A 1 -15.73 22.80 9.71
C MET A 1 -15.11 21.88 8.68
N PHE A 2 -15.87 21.55 7.64
CA PHE A 2 -15.49 20.63 6.57
C PHE A 2 -14.94 21.46 5.42
N ILE A 3 -13.71 21.22 5.01
CA ILE A 3 -13.15 21.80 3.79
C ILE A 3 -13.33 20.74 2.71
N ASP A 4 -14.31 20.98 1.84
CA ASP A 4 -14.49 20.24 0.59
C ASP A 4 -13.31 20.55 -0.33
N LEU A 5 -12.46 19.55 -0.55
CA LEU A 5 -11.37 19.61 -1.53
C LEU A 5 -11.98 19.45 -2.93
N VAL A 6 -12.32 20.57 -3.55
CA VAL A 6 -12.61 20.65 -4.98
C VAL A 6 -11.29 20.49 -5.72
N ILE A 7 -11.11 19.35 -6.40
CA ILE A 7 -9.99 19.13 -7.32
C ILE A 7 -10.22 20.05 -8.53
N ALA A 8 -9.51 21.18 -8.55
CA ALA A 8 -9.40 22.02 -9.72
C ALA A 8 -8.42 21.36 -10.70
N VAL A 9 -8.92 20.95 -11.86
CA VAL A 9 -8.10 20.48 -12.99
C VAL A 9 -7.36 21.69 -13.55
N VAL A 10 -6.11 21.89 -13.13
CA VAL A 10 -5.23 22.90 -13.73
C VAL A 10 -4.48 22.24 -14.89
N PHE A 11 -4.89 22.59 -16.11
CA PHE A 11 -4.21 22.24 -17.35
C PHE A 11 -2.86 22.96 -17.43
N PHE A 12 -1.76 22.22 -17.50
CA PHE A 12 -0.49 22.72 -18.01
C PHE A 12 -0.16 21.99 -19.31
N ALA A 13 -0.34 22.70 -20.43
CA ALA A 13 0.22 22.31 -21.70
C ALA A 13 1.75 22.46 -21.62
N VAL A 14 2.44 21.36 -21.31
CA VAL A 14 3.88 21.30 -21.54
C VAL A 14 4.06 21.15 -23.05
N SER A 15 4.50 22.22 -23.72
CA SER A 15 5.02 22.12 -25.09
C SER A 15 6.30 21.31 -25.07
N GLN A 16 6.19 19.99 -25.19
CA GLN A 16 7.28 19.15 -25.66
C GLN A 16 7.04 18.85 -27.14
N THR A 17 8.11 18.95 -27.91
CA THR A 17 8.14 18.67 -29.34
C THR A 17 7.70 17.23 -29.60
N ASN A 18 6.43 17.06 -29.98
CA ASN A 18 5.82 15.79 -30.31
C ASN A 18 6.54 15.12 -31.49
N THR A 19 7.40 14.15 -31.20
CA THR A 19 7.56 13.00 -32.09
C THR A 19 6.35 12.10 -31.89
N SER A 20 5.53 11.96 -32.92
CA SER A 20 4.39 11.04 -32.95
C SER A 20 4.78 9.65 -32.43
N PRO A 21 3.90 8.95 -31.69
CA PRO A 21 4.16 7.56 -31.30
C PRO A 21 4.39 6.76 -32.58
N SER A 22 5.56 6.14 -32.72
CA SER A 22 5.91 5.33 -33.89
C SER A 22 4.81 4.30 -34.16
N GLU A 23 4.22 4.35 -35.35
CA GLU A 23 3.19 3.43 -35.86
C GLU A 23 3.70 1.98 -36.04
N ASN A 24 4.93 1.67 -35.63
CA ASN A 24 5.53 0.36 -35.83
C ASN A 24 5.53 -0.45 -34.52
N PRO A 25 4.63 -1.45 -34.36
CA PRO A 25 4.49 -2.23 -33.12
C PRO A 25 5.72 -3.08 -32.76
N ASN A 26 6.72 -3.15 -33.66
CA ASN A 26 7.96 -3.90 -33.45
C ASN A 26 9.18 -3.03 -33.10
N GLN A 27 9.04 -1.71 -32.93
CA GLN A 27 10.16 -0.90 -32.44
C GLN A 27 10.32 -1.05 -30.92
N PRO A 28 11.55 -1.28 -30.42
CA PRO A 28 11.78 -1.37 -28.99
C PRO A 28 11.46 -0.02 -28.32
N ILE A 29 10.62 -0.05 -27.30
CA ILE A 29 10.27 1.13 -26.50
C ILE A 29 11.54 1.62 -25.79
N ARG A 30 11.98 2.84 -26.13
CA ARG A 30 13.20 3.44 -25.56
C ARG A 30 12.92 4.11 -24.20
N ASN A 31 11.77 4.76 -24.08
CA ASN A 31 11.27 5.43 -22.88
C ASN A 31 9.79 5.05 -22.71
N TYR A 32 9.48 4.34 -21.64
CA TYR A 32 8.13 3.88 -21.34
C TYR A 32 7.26 5.00 -20.78
N TRP A 33 7.84 5.99 -20.10
CA TRP A 33 7.08 7.17 -19.66
C TRP A 33 6.55 7.98 -20.86
N GLU A 34 7.41 8.30 -21.83
CA GLU A 34 7.00 8.99 -23.07
C GLU A 34 5.96 8.17 -23.85
N HIS A 35 6.14 6.85 -23.90
CA HIS A 35 5.17 5.96 -24.53
C HIS A 35 3.80 6.04 -23.85
N ILE A 36 3.75 5.97 -22.52
CA ILE A 36 2.51 6.11 -21.75
C ILE A 36 1.85 7.48 -21.98
N GLN A 37 2.62 8.56 -22.00
CA GLN A 37 2.07 9.88 -22.33
C GLN A 37 1.42 9.90 -23.73
N GLY A 38 2.05 9.25 -24.71
CA GLY A 38 1.48 9.07 -26.05
C GLY A 38 0.19 8.25 -26.05
N LEU A 39 0.10 7.19 -25.24
CA LEU A 39 -1.13 6.40 -25.09
C LEU A 39 -2.26 7.22 -24.43
N ILE A 40 -1.94 8.04 -23.44
CA ILE A 40 -2.90 8.92 -22.77
C ILE A 40 -3.42 9.98 -23.76
N GLN A 41 -2.53 10.59 -24.55
CA GLN A 41 -2.93 11.56 -25.56
C GLN A 41 -3.87 10.93 -26.60
N GLN A 42 -3.56 9.71 -27.08
CA GLN A 42 -4.43 8.97 -27.99
C GLN A 42 -5.81 8.70 -27.36
N PHE A 43 -5.87 8.39 -26.07
CA PHE A 43 -7.14 8.24 -25.36
C PHE A 43 -7.96 9.53 -25.36
N ASP A 44 -7.34 10.68 -25.05
CA ASP A 44 -8.03 11.97 -25.03
C ASP A 44 -8.58 12.35 -26.41
N GLU A 45 -7.80 12.08 -27.48
CA GLU A 45 -8.24 12.29 -28.86
C GLU A 45 -9.48 11.46 -29.20
N ILE A 46 -9.49 10.16 -28.86
CA ILE A 46 -10.65 9.26 -29.05
C ILE A 46 -11.89 9.82 -28.33
N ARG A 47 -11.72 10.27 -27.08
CA ARG A 47 -12.82 10.81 -26.26
C ARG A 47 -13.43 12.08 -26.85
N VAL A 48 -12.61 12.98 -27.40
CA VAL A 48 -13.08 14.23 -28.02
C VAL A 48 -13.87 13.94 -29.29
N THR A 49 -13.41 13.01 -30.13
CA THR A 49 -14.13 12.63 -31.36
C THR A 49 -15.48 11.96 -31.09
N ASP A 50 -15.62 11.18 -30.03
CA ASP A 50 -16.89 10.53 -29.66
C ASP A 50 -17.96 11.53 -29.19
N VAL A 51 -17.55 12.67 -28.62
CA VAL A 51 -18.47 13.73 -28.19
C VAL A 51 -18.90 14.61 -29.37
N SER A 52 -18.03 14.84 -30.35
CA SER A 52 -18.35 15.66 -31.53
C SER A 52 -19.18 14.93 -32.59
N THR A 53 -19.13 13.59 -32.63
CA THR A 53 -19.81 12.75 -33.64
C THR A 53 -21.16 12.17 -33.18
N LYS A 54 -21.85 12.80 -32.22
CA LYS A 54 -23.23 12.46 -31.83
C LYS A 54 -24.29 12.80 -32.90
N SER A 55 -24.01 12.52 -34.17
CA SER A 55 -25.01 12.33 -35.21
C SER A 55 -25.18 10.81 -35.47
N LYS A 56 -26.32 10.29 -35.03
CA LYS A 56 -27.05 9.15 -35.59
C LYS A 56 -26.23 7.86 -35.89
N TYR A 57 -26.46 6.86 -35.03
CA TYR A 57 -26.32 5.43 -35.33
C TYR A 57 -24.91 4.91 -35.68
N SER A 58 -24.12 4.56 -34.65
CA SER A 58 -23.26 3.38 -34.69
C SER A 58 -23.16 2.81 -33.27
N GLN A 59 -23.97 1.81 -32.96
CA GLN A 59 -24.05 1.21 -31.63
C GLN A 59 -23.12 0.01 -31.42
N THR A 60 -22.26 -0.39 -32.36
CA THR A 60 -21.46 -1.63 -32.24
C THR A 60 -20.12 -1.67 -33.00
N ALA A 61 -19.57 -0.56 -33.49
CA ALA A 61 -18.24 -0.59 -34.14
C ALA A 61 -17.12 -0.29 -33.12
N ASN A 62 -16.42 -1.33 -32.64
CA ASN A 62 -15.16 -1.27 -31.90
C ASN A 62 -15.03 -0.10 -30.90
N LYS A 63 -15.75 -0.18 -29.77
CA LYS A 63 -15.42 0.68 -28.61
C LYS A 63 -14.04 0.26 -28.11
N LYS A 64 -12.98 0.96 -28.55
CA LYS A 64 -11.66 0.88 -27.94
C LYS A 64 -11.78 1.53 -26.57
N TYR A 65 -11.73 0.74 -25.52
CA TYR A 65 -11.70 1.26 -24.17
C TYR A 65 -10.30 1.83 -23.88
N PRO A 66 -10.18 2.78 -22.94
CA PRO A 66 -8.90 3.44 -22.68
C PRO A 66 -7.81 2.45 -22.24
N PHE A 67 -8.19 1.42 -21.49
CA PHE A 67 -7.29 0.36 -21.07
C PHE A 67 -6.81 -0.53 -22.23
N ASP A 68 -7.52 -0.59 -23.36
CA ASP A 68 -7.11 -1.39 -24.52
C ASP A 68 -5.78 -0.88 -25.11
N LEU A 69 -5.51 0.42 -24.96
CA LEU A 69 -4.24 1.03 -25.38
C LEU A 69 -3.06 0.56 -24.53
N PHE A 70 -3.31 0.12 -23.30
CA PHE A 70 -2.29 -0.31 -22.34
C PHE A 70 -2.10 -1.83 -22.31
N ARG A 71 -2.91 -2.62 -23.04
CA ARG A 71 -2.90 -4.10 -23.01
C ARG A 71 -1.57 -4.74 -23.40
N SER A 72 -0.72 -4.04 -24.15
CA SER A 72 0.60 -4.53 -24.53
C SER A 72 1.64 -4.36 -23.42
N LEU A 73 1.35 -3.58 -22.37
CA LEU A 73 2.30 -3.26 -21.30
C LEU A 73 2.20 -4.25 -20.15
N THR A 74 3.35 -4.81 -19.77
CA THR A 74 3.49 -5.65 -18.59
C THR A 74 3.65 -4.82 -17.31
N THR A 75 3.36 -5.41 -16.14
CA THR A 75 3.58 -4.74 -14.84
C THR A 75 5.02 -4.24 -14.65
N ARG A 76 6.01 -4.99 -15.14
CA ARG A 76 7.43 -4.57 -15.07
C ARG A 76 7.70 -3.31 -15.87
N GLU A 77 7.07 -3.20 -17.04
CA GLU A 77 7.21 -2.04 -17.92
C GLU A 77 6.51 -0.81 -17.32
N LEU A 78 5.36 -1.01 -16.68
CA LEU A 78 4.69 0.05 -15.92
C LEU A 78 5.54 0.53 -14.74
N ILE A 79 6.16 -0.37 -13.97
CA ILE A 79 7.10 0.00 -12.88
C ILE A 79 8.29 0.77 -13.45
N ARG A 80 8.83 0.34 -14.58
CA ARG A 80 9.91 1.07 -15.27
C ARG A 80 9.45 2.46 -15.70
N ALA A 81 8.24 2.59 -16.25
CA ALA A 81 7.66 3.87 -16.61
C ALA A 81 7.47 4.79 -15.40
N CYS A 82 7.10 4.27 -14.22
CA CYS A 82 7.07 5.05 -12.98
C CYS A 82 8.45 5.63 -12.65
N ARG A 83 9.52 4.83 -12.75
CA ARG A 83 10.89 5.32 -12.47
C ARG A 83 11.29 6.43 -13.44
N GLU A 84 10.96 6.27 -14.72
CA GLU A 84 11.23 7.26 -15.76
C GLU A 84 10.40 8.54 -15.56
N SER A 85 9.14 8.42 -15.14
CA SER A 85 8.25 9.54 -14.88
C SER A 85 8.62 10.34 -13.62
N ILE A 86 9.15 9.68 -12.59
CA ILE A 86 9.72 10.31 -11.39
C ILE A 86 10.96 11.13 -11.77
N LYS A 87 11.86 10.57 -12.59
CA LYS A 87 13.03 11.31 -13.08
C LYS A 87 12.61 12.54 -13.88
N SER A 88 11.64 12.38 -14.78
CA SER A 88 11.07 13.48 -15.56
C SER A 88 10.48 14.58 -14.68
N ALA A 89 9.73 14.23 -13.62
CA ALA A 89 9.15 15.20 -12.69
C ALA A 89 10.23 15.99 -11.93
N ARG A 90 11.29 15.32 -11.48
CA ARG A 90 12.42 15.97 -10.80
C ARG A 90 13.20 16.90 -11.74
N GLU A 91 13.39 16.51 -13.00
CA GLU A 91 14.05 17.36 -14.00
C GLU A 91 13.22 18.60 -14.33
N GLU A 92 11.90 18.42 -14.53
CA GLU A 92 10.97 19.53 -14.74
C GLU A 92 10.94 20.48 -13.53
N GLY A 93 10.92 19.92 -12.31
CA GLY A 93 10.96 20.71 -11.08
C GLY A 93 12.22 21.55 -10.94
N LYS A 94 13.39 21.01 -11.31
CA LYS A 94 14.64 21.79 -11.37
C LYS A 94 14.57 22.93 -12.39
N GLN A 95 14.01 22.68 -13.57
CA GLN A 95 13.88 23.70 -14.61
C GLN A 95 12.92 24.82 -14.20
N LYS A 96 11.85 24.47 -13.48
CA LYS A 96 10.80 25.40 -13.04
C LYS A 96 11.02 25.98 -11.63
N ASN A 97 12.12 25.61 -10.96
CA ASN A 97 12.43 25.98 -9.58
C ASN A 97 11.31 25.63 -8.58
N TRP A 98 10.72 24.45 -8.72
CA TRP A 98 9.76 23.92 -7.76
C TRP A 98 10.43 23.55 -6.44
N ASN A 99 9.67 23.63 -5.36
CA ASN A 99 10.10 23.10 -4.07
C ASN A 99 9.94 21.56 -4.02
N GLU A 100 10.51 20.92 -2.99
CA GLU A 100 10.47 19.46 -2.84
C GLU A 100 9.05 18.89 -2.71
N GLU A 101 8.11 19.63 -2.12
CA GLU A 101 6.72 19.19 -1.98
C GLU A 101 6.00 19.19 -3.33
N GLU A 102 6.22 20.22 -4.15
CA GLU A 102 5.71 20.31 -5.52
C GLU A 102 6.26 19.20 -6.41
N ILE A 103 7.56 18.89 -6.30
CA ILE A 103 8.19 17.78 -7.01
C ILE A 103 7.59 16.44 -6.55
N SER A 104 7.40 16.25 -5.24
CA SER A 104 6.83 15.03 -4.69
C SER A 104 5.39 14.82 -5.16
N LEU A 105 4.58 15.88 -5.14
CA LEU A 105 3.21 15.86 -5.67
C LEU A 105 3.22 15.48 -7.16
N LYS A 106 4.14 16.06 -7.95
CA LYS A 106 4.23 15.72 -9.37
C LYS A 106 4.65 14.27 -9.61
N CYS A 107 5.56 13.75 -8.79
CA CYS A 107 5.94 12.33 -8.83
C CYS A 107 4.74 11.44 -8.54
N GLU A 108 3.97 11.73 -7.49
CA GLU A 108 2.75 11.00 -7.12
C GLU A 108 1.71 11.02 -8.25
N GLU A 109 1.44 12.19 -8.84
CA GLU A 109 0.55 12.31 -10.01
C GLU A 109 1.00 11.42 -11.16
N ASN A 110 2.28 11.51 -11.53
CA ASN A 110 2.83 10.73 -12.64
C ASN A 110 2.77 9.22 -12.37
N ILE A 111 3.07 8.78 -11.13
CA ILE A 111 2.96 7.37 -10.74
C ILE A 111 1.49 6.91 -10.83
N ALA A 112 0.55 7.72 -10.32
CA ALA A 112 -0.88 7.41 -10.38
C ALA A 112 -1.35 7.23 -11.83
N TYR A 113 -0.96 8.13 -12.74
CA TYR A 113 -1.30 8.03 -14.16
C TYR A 113 -0.74 6.76 -14.81
N VAL A 114 0.51 6.41 -14.51
CA VAL A 114 1.15 5.19 -15.05
C VAL A 114 0.44 3.93 -14.57
N LEU A 115 0.06 3.88 -13.28
CA LEU A 115 -0.46 2.67 -12.66
C LEU A 115 -1.98 2.53 -12.73
N GLU A 116 -2.73 3.55 -13.17
CA GLU A 116 -4.20 3.60 -13.13
C GLU A 116 -4.86 2.30 -13.60
N TYR A 117 -4.41 1.76 -14.74
CA TYR A 117 -4.96 0.53 -15.32
C TYR A 117 -4.20 -0.75 -14.96
N CYS A 118 -3.07 -0.65 -14.26
CA CYS A 118 -2.20 -1.79 -13.92
C CYS A 118 -2.97 -2.96 -13.28
N GLY A 119 -3.91 -2.66 -12.38
CA GLY A 119 -4.68 -3.69 -11.69
C GLY A 119 -5.61 -4.52 -12.58
N ILE A 120 -6.03 -3.99 -13.74
CA ILE A 120 -6.87 -4.69 -14.73
C ILE A 120 -6.00 -5.39 -15.78
N LEU A 121 -4.77 -4.92 -15.98
CA LEU A 121 -3.80 -5.49 -16.94
C LEU A 121 -3.07 -6.71 -16.38
N ILE A 122 -3.10 -6.92 -15.06
CA ILE A 122 -2.47 -8.09 -14.43
C ILE A 122 -3.29 -9.34 -14.76
N ASP A 123 -2.75 -10.16 -15.67
CA ASP A 123 -3.35 -11.43 -16.07
C ASP A 123 -2.93 -12.57 -15.13
N LYS A 124 -1.73 -12.48 -14.55
CA LYS A 124 -1.17 -13.51 -13.65
C LYS A 124 -0.97 -12.96 -12.25
N SER A 125 -1.45 -13.70 -11.25
CA SER A 125 -1.24 -13.33 -9.84
C SER A 125 0.23 -13.20 -9.42
N SER A 126 1.16 -13.80 -10.18
CA SER A 126 2.60 -13.64 -10.01
C SER A 126 3.12 -12.24 -10.38
N GLU A 127 2.42 -11.48 -11.23
CA GLU A 127 2.86 -10.14 -11.63
C GLU A 127 2.69 -9.10 -10.52
N VAL A 128 1.78 -9.36 -9.58
CA VAL A 128 1.62 -8.60 -8.34
C VAL A 128 2.92 -8.60 -7.52
N ASP A 129 3.76 -9.63 -7.65
CA ASP A 129 5.04 -9.70 -6.95
C ASP A 129 5.99 -8.59 -7.33
N TYR A 130 5.91 -8.04 -8.55
CA TYR A 130 6.75 -6.91 -8.92
C TYR A 130 6.36 -5.66 -8.14
N LEU A 131 5.06 -5.43 -7.91
CA LEU A 131 4.58 -4.33 -7.09
C LEU A 131 4.95 -4.52 -5.62
N ILE A 132 4.74 -5.71 -5.08
CA ILE A 132 5.12 -6.05 -3.70
C ILE A 132 6.65 -5.93 -3.52
N TYR A 133 7.44 -6.44 -4.47
CA TYR A 133 8.89 -6.31 -4.44
C TYR A 133 9.33 -4.85 -4.48
N SER A 134 8.75 -4.03 -5.36
CA SER A 134 9.06 -2.59 -5.42
C SER A 134 8.76 -1.88 -4.10
N MET A 135 7.70 -2.23 -3.35
CA MET A 135 7.49 -1.65 -2.00
C MET A 135 8.68 -1.92 -1.06
N GLY A 136 9.21 -3.14 -1.13
CA GLY A 136 10.25 -3.64 -0.24
C GLY A 136 11.68 -3.32 -0.67
N GLU A 137 11.95 -3.01 -1.93
CA GLU A 137 13.32 -2.89 -2.42
C GLU A 137 13.98 -1.57 -1.97
N GLU A 138 15.15 -1.63 -1.34
CA GLU A 138 15.80 -0.45 -0.74
C GLU A 138 16.34 0.50 -1.82
N GLN A 139 16.76 -0.06 -2.96
CA GLN A 139 17.26 0.67 -4.12
C GLN A 139 16.15 1.21 -5.04
N GLU A 140 14.87 0.91 -4.75
CA GLU A 140 13.75 1.40 -5.54
C GLU A 140 13.49 2.89 -5.28
N GLU A 141 12.87 3.56 -6.26
CA GLU A 141 12.51 4.97 -6.15
C GLU A 141 11.62 5.23 -4.92
N PRO A 142 12.03 6.10 -3.97
CA PRO A 142 11.31 6.37 -2.73
C PRO A 142 9.86 6.78 -2.93
N ASP A 143 9.60 7.61 -3.95
CA ASP A 143 8.25 8.10 -4.28
C ASP A 143 7.34 6.95 -4.74
N LEU A 144 7.87 6.01 -5.53
CA LEU A 144 7.14 4.81 -5.94
C LEU A 144 6.84 3.92 -4.73
N ARG A 145 7.83 3.67 -3.87
CA ARG A 145 7.64 2.89 -2.64
C ARG A 145 6.55 3.48 -1.76
N LEU A 146 6.63 4.79 -1.52
CA LEU A 146 5.68 5.51 -0.68
C LEU A 146 4.27 5.52 -1.28
N PHE A 147 4.16 5.75 -2.59
CA PHE A 147 2.88 5.69 -3.30
C PHE A 147 2.20 4.33 -3.12
N LEU A 148 2.92 3.25 -3.40
CA LEU A 148 2.40 1.88 -3.31
C LEU A 148 1.97 1.52 -1.88
N LEU A 149 2.76 1.89 -0.87
CA LEU A 149 2.41 1.68 0.55
C LEU A 149 1.17 2.48 0.95
N ASN A 150 1.07 3.74 0.52
CA ASN A 150 -0.08 4.59 0.83
C ASN A 150 -1.40 4.06 0.23
N GLN A 151 -1.34 3.40 -0.95
CA GLN A 151 -2.52 2.72 -1.51
C GLN A 151 -3.01 1.55 -0.66
N CYS A 152 -2.20 1.08 0.30
CA CYS A 152 -2.54 0.00 1.23
C CYS A 152 -3.02 0.47 2.60
N ILE A 153 -3.16 1.78 2.80
CA ILE A 153 -3.62 2.38 4.06
C ILE A 153 -5.04 2.92 3.82
N PRO A 154 -6.06 2.47 4.58
CA PRO A 154 -7.47 2.82 4.33
C PRO A 154 -7.75 4.32 4.19
N ASP A 155 -7.10 5.16 4.99
CA ASP A 155 -7.31 6.61 5.01
C ASP A 155 -6.48 7.39 3.99
N ARG A 156 -5.53 6.72 3.30
CA ARG A 156 -4.64 7.34 2.31
C ARG A 156 -4.80 6.78 0.90
N LYS A 157 -5.55 5.69 0.75
CA LYS A 157 -5.78 5.08 -0.55
C LYS A 157 -6.53 6.06 -1.46
N SER A 158 -6.06 6.19 -2.69
CA SER A 158 -6.74 6.99 -3.70
C SER A 158 -8.02 6.29 -4.17
N LYS A 159 -8.93 7.04 -4.81
CA LYS A 159 -10.13 6.50 -5.47
C LYS A 159 -9.86 6.02 -6.91
N SER A 160 -8.60 5.69 -7.23
CA SER A 160 -8.18 5.17 -8.53
C SER A 160 -8.62 3.72 -8.74
N LEU A 161 -8.71 3.31 -10.01
CA LEU A 161 -8.88 1.90 -10.36
C LEU A 161 -7.72 1.07 -9.82
N PHE A 162 -6.50 1.58 -9.92
CA PHE A 162 -5.31 0.94 -9.37
C PHE A 162 -5.49 0.57 -7.89
N SER A 163 -5.88 1.54 -7.06
CA SER A 163 -6.07 1.35 -5.62
C SER A 163 -7.12 0.28 -5.30
N ILE A 164 -8.25 0.28 -6.03
CA ILE A 164 -9.33 -0.70 -5.86
C ILE A 164 -8.83 -2.12 -6.19
N HIS A 165 -8.15 -2.28 -7.32
CA HIS A 165 -7.67 -3.58 -7.77
C HIS A 165 -6.45 -4.09 -6.97
N LEU A 166 -5.56 -3.19 -6.55
CA LEU A 166 -4.37 -3.53 -5.79
C LEU A 166 -4.71 -4.29 -4.50
N GLN A 167 -5.74 -3.87 -3.77
CA GLN A 167 -6.16 -4.55 -2.54
C GLN A 167 -6.62 -6.00 -2.79
N MET A 168 -7.38 -6.22 -3.87
CA MET A 168 -7.80 -7.56 -4.26
C MET A 168 -6.58 -8.43 -4.63
N LEU A 169 -5.65 -7.88 -5.40
CA LEU A 169 -4.45 -8.56 -5.86
C LEU A 169 -3.51 -8.93 -4.69
N ILE A 170 -3.28 -8.01 -3.76
CA ILE A 170 -2.44 -8.23 -2.57
C ILE A 170 -3.02 -9.31 -1.67
N ASN A 171 -4.35 -9.37 -1.53
CA ASN A 171 -5.00 -10.40 -0.70
C ASN A 171 -4.71 -11.83 -1.20
N ASN A 172 -4.51 -12.01 -2.51
CA ASN A 172 -4.11 -13.30 -3.08
C ASN A 172 -2.64 -13.65 -2.80
N ARG A 173 -1.82 -12.66 -2.39
CA ARG A 173 -0.38 -12.76 -2.11
C ARG A 173 -0.03 -12.33 -0.68
N LYS A 174 -0.95 -12.60 0.26
CA LYS A 174 -0.87 -12.13 1.66
C LYS A 174 0.44 -12.47 2.38
N ASP A 175 1.01 -13.64 2.09
CA ASP A 175 2.23 -14.11 2.76
C ASP A 175 3.48 -13.36 2.25
N GLU A 176 3.60 -13.15 0.94
CA GLU A 176 4.66 -12.33 0.35
C GLU A 176 4.54 -10.87 0.80
N TYR A 177 3.32 -10.33 0.76
CA TYR A 177 3.04 -8.96 1.20
C TYR A 177 3.40 -8.73 2.66
N PHE A 178 2.99 -9.63 3.56
CA PHE A 178 3.38 -9.58 4.99
C PHE A 178 4.89 -9.58 5.17
N LYS A 179 5.61 -10.50 4.50
CA LYS A 179 7.08 -10.59 4.60
C LYS A 179 7.76 -9.30 4.16
N THR A 180 7.27 -8.70 3.07
CA THR A 180 7.76 -7.42 2.57
C THR A 180 7.55 -6.30 3.59
N LEU A 181 6.32 -6.13 4.09
CA LEU A 181 6.02 -5.08 5.06
C LEU A 181 6.84 -5.24 6.33
N LEU A 182 6.94 -6.46 6.86
CA LEU A 182 7.74 -6.73 8.05
C LEU A 182 9.23 -6.40 7.82
N THR A 183 9.75 -6.64 6.61
CA THR A 183 11.12 -6.28 6.24
C THR A 183 11.33 -4.76 6.29
N ILE A 184 10.39 -3.99 5.74
CA ILE A 184 10.42 -2.51 5.80
C ILE A 184 10.43 -2.03 7.26
N VAL A 185 9.57 -2.60 8.11
CA VAL A 185 9.50 -2.24 9.55
C VAL A 185 10.80 -2.57 10.27
N LYS A 186 11.43 -3.72 9.97
CA LYS A 186 12.67 -4.19 10.62
C LYS A 186 13.88 -3.29 10.36
N ARG A 187 14.01 -2.76 9.15
CA ARG A 187 15.21 -2.01 8.72
C ARG A 187 15.53 -0.83 9.64
N VAL A 188 16.81 -0.66 9.96
CA VAL A 188 17.27 0.43 10.84
C VAL A 188 17.47 1.73 10.06
N ASN A 189 17.99 1.64 8.84
CA ASN A 189 18.35 2.79 8.01
C ASN A 189 17.30 3.14 6.94
N GLU A 190 16.07 2.63 7.10
CA GLU A 190 14.98 2.93 6.17
C GLU A 190 14.59 4.41 6.27
N LYS A 191 14.17 5.01 5.16
CA LYS A 191 13.67 6.39 5.19
C LYS A 191 12.48 6.48 6.16
N PRO A 192 12.44 7.45 7.10
CA PRO A 192 11.39 7.52 8.12
C PRO A 192 9.96 7.47 7.56
N GLN A 193 9.70 8.19 6.46
CA GLN A 193 8.38 8.22 5.82
C GLN A 193 7.96 6.86 5.26
N ILE A 194 8.89 6.13 4.63
CA ILE A 194 8.64 4.77 4.10
C ILE A 194 8.41 3.80 5.25
N GLN A 195 9.23 3.88 6.30
CA GLN A 195 9.07 3.01 7.47
C GLN A 195 7.74 3.26 8.18
N ILE A 196 7.33 4.52 8.33
CA ILE A 196 6.01 4.90 8.88
C ILE A 196 4.87 4.36 8.02
N ALA A 197 4.95 4.51 6.70
CA ALA A 197 3.95 3.97 5.78
C ALA A 197 3.91 2.42 5.85
N GLY A 198 5.06 1.75 5.98
CA GLY A 198 5.12 0.30 6.19
C GLY A 198 4.49 -0.15 7.50
N ILE A 199 4.70 0.60 8.59
CA ILE A 199 4.06 0.36 9.90
C ILE A 199 2.53 0.50 9.79
N ASP A 200 2.04 1.59 9.17
CA ASP A 200 0.60 1.82 8.98
C ASP A 200 -0.05 0.76 8.07
N ALA A 201 0.62 0.38 6.98
CA ALA A 201 0.15 -0.65 6.06
C ALA A 201 0.11 -2.03 6.75
N LEU A 202 1.10 -2.36 7.58
CA LEU A 202 1.14 -3.64 8.30
C LEU A 202 0.07 -3.73 9.39
N TYR A 203 -0.18 -2.64 10.11
CA TYR A 203 -1.33 -2.56 11.02
C TYR A 203 -2.66 -2.74 10.27
N SER A 204 -2.83 -2.04 9.15
CA SER A 204 -4.05 -2.13 8.33
C SER A 204 -4.27 -3.54 7.79
N PHE A 205 -3.19 -4.21 7.36
CA PHE A 205 -3.20 -5.62 6.97
C PHE A 205 -3.74 -6.50 8.09
N PHE A 206 -3.20 -6.40 9.31
CA PHE A 206 -3.68 -7.23 10.42
C PHE A 206 -5.15 -6.98 10.73
N LEU A 207 -5.56 -5.72 10.84
CA LEU A 207 -6.96 -5.36 11.11
C LEU A 207 -7.90 -5.98 10.07
N GLU A 208 -7.58 -5.86 8.79
CA GLU A 208 -8.36 -6.45 7.71
C GLU A 208 -8.37 -7.99 7.75
N GLN A 209 -7.22 -8.63 7.98
CA GLN A 209 -7.16 -10.10 8.01
C GLN A 209 -7.95 -10.68 9.20
N TYR A 210 -7.84 -10.09 10.40
CA TYR A 210 -8.65 -10.54 11.53
C TYR A 210 -10.14 -10.29 11.28
N GLN A 211 -10.52 -9.13 10.75
CA GLN A 211 -11.91 -8.84 10.38
C GLN A 211 -12.44 -9.87 9.38
N LYS A 212 -11.68 -10.21 8.34
CA LYS A 212 -12.08 -11.24 7.36
C LYS A 212 -12.22 -12.62 7.97
N CYS A 213 -11.34 -12.99 8.90
CA CYS A 213 -11.42 -14.28 9.58
C CYS A 213 -12.69 -14.35 10.43
N THR A 214 -13.01 -13.29 11.17
CA THR A 214 -14.21 -13.27 12.02
C THR A 214 -15.50 -13.16 11.22
N GLU A 215 -15.53 -12.35 10.16
CA GLU A 215 -16.73 -12.16 9.32
C GLU A 215 -17.11 -13.40 8.52
N LYS A 216 -16.14 -14.25 8.17
CA LYS A 216 -16.39 -15.48 7.39
C LYS A 216 -16.83 -16.66 8.24
N ASP A 217 -16.58 -16.64 9.54
CA ASP A 217 -16.87 -17.78 10.40
C ASP A 217 -18.36 -17.81 10.82
N PRO A 218 -19.08 -18.93 10.62
CA PRO A 218 -20.50 -19.04 10.96
C PRO A 218 -20.81 -18.81 12.45
N ILE A 219 -19.87 -19.09 13.37
CA ILE A 219 -20.08 -18.93 14.81
C ILE A 219 -20.18 -17.45 15.17
N TYR A 220 -19.27 -16.62 14.65
CA TYR A 220 -19.33 -15.17 14.85
C TYR A 220 -20.54 -14.55 14.15
N GLN A 221 -20.91 -15.04 12.96
CA GLN A 221 -22.12 -14.60 12.26
C GLN A 221 -23.40 -14.89 13.07
N ALA A 222 -23.53 -16.11 13.60
CA ALA A 222 -24.69 -16.49 14.42
C ALA A 222 -24.78 -15.62 15.69
N TYR A 223 -23.65 -15.40 16.37
CA TYR A 223 -23.58 -14.54 17.55
C TYR A 223 -23.96 -13.08 17.22
N ALA A 224 -23.47 -12.55 16.09
CA ALA A 224 -23.81 -11.20 15.64
C ALA A 224 -25.31 -11.02 15.40
N VAL A 225 -25.97 -12.02 14.80
CA VAL A 225 -27.42 -12.02 14.57
C VAL A 225 -28.17 -12.08 15.90
N GLU A 226 -27.75 -12.93 16.83
CA GLU A 226 -28.38 -13.09 18.15
C GLU A 226 -28.28 -11.81 19.00
N LYS A 227 -27.13 -11.14 18.98
CA LYS A 227 -26.88 -9.94 19.80
C LYS A 227 -27.22 -8.62 19.09
N HIS A 228 -27.56 -8.65 17.81
CA HIS A 228 -27.72 -7.46 16.96
C HIS A 228 -26.49 -6.53 16.97
N GLU A 229 -25.30 -7.12 16.99
CA GLU A 229 -24.03 -6.40 17.02
C GLU A 229 -23.23 -6.61 15.73
N LYS A 230 -22.34 -5.67 15.39
CA LYS A 230 -21.40 -5.84 14.29
C LYS A 230 -20.23 -6.72 14.73
N ILE A 231 -19.81 -7.63 13.86
CA ILE A 231 -18.64 -8.49 14.09
C ILE A 231 -17.39 -7.63 14.29
N ASN A 232 -16.66 -7.91 15.37
CA ASN A 232 -15.45 -7.19 15.76
C ASN A 232 -14.28 -8.19 15.95
N PRO A 233 -13.04 -7.86 15.54
CA PRO A 233 -11.88 -8.75 15.71
C PRO A 233 -11.63 -9.19 17.15
N LEU A 234 -11.95 -8.34 18.14
CA LEU A 234 -11.78 -8.63 19.57
C LEU A 234 -12.70 -9.75 20.07
N TRP A 235 -13.72 -10.13 19.31
CA TRP A 235 -14.59 -11.27 19.65
C TRP A 235 -13.84 -12.59 19.74
N ILE A 236 -12.64 -12.68 19.15
CA ILE A 236 -11.74 -13.82 19.29
C ILE A 236 -11.35 -14.07 20.76
N GLU A 237 -11.30 -13.02 21.59
CA GLU A 237 -10.99 -13.11 23.01
C GLU A 237 -12.24 -13.20 23.90
N ASN A 238 -13.45 -13.12 23.32
CA ASN A 238 -14.67 -13.08 24.10
C ASN A 238 -15.04 -14.48 24.61
N PRO A 239 -15.02 -14.73 25.94
CA PRO A 239 -15.30 -16.06 26.50
C PRO A 239 -16.76 -16.49 26.34
N GLN A 240 -17.67 -15.57 25.99
CA GLN A 240 -19.10 -15.85 25.79
C GLN A 240 -19.41 -16.39 24.39
N ILE A 241 -18.48 -16.26 23.44
CA ILE A 241 -18.67 -16.73 22.07
C ILE A 241 -18.09 -18.15 21.98
N PRO A 242 -18.83 -19.14 21.44
CA PRO A 242 -18.29 -20.46 21.20
C PRO A 242 -17.01 -20.40 20.35
N LYS A 243 -16.16 -21.43 20.46
CA LYS A 243 -14.94 -21.49 19.66
C LYS A 243 -15.30 -21.49 18.17
N PRO A 244 -14.56 -20.74 17.33
CA PRO A 244 -14.79 -20.74 15.88
C PRO A 244 -14.40 -22.08 15.27
N LEU A 245 -14.68 -22.28 13.98
CA LEU A 245 -14.31 -23.50 13.26
C LEU A 245 -12.80 -23.72 13.27
N ASP A 246 -12.35 -24.98 13.17
CA ASP A 246 -10.92 -25.33 13.20
C ASP A 246 -10.11 -24.61 12.13
N SER A 247 -10.66 -24.44 10.92
CA SER A 247 -10.04 -23.67 9.83
C SER A 247 -9.78 -22.21 10.25
N THR A 248 -10.75 -21.59 10.90
CA THR A 248 -10.66 -20.21 11.38
C THR A 248 -9.66 -20.12 12.55
N GLN A 249 -9.66 -21.09 13.46
CA GLN A 249 -8.68 -21.17 14.56
C GLN A 249 -7.24 -21.28 14.03
N MET A 250 -7.02 -22.06 12.96
CA MET A 250 -5.70 -22.18 12.32
C MET A 250 -5.26 -20.84 11.71
N GLU A 251 -6.14 -20.13 11.00
CA GLU A 251 -5.83 -18.81 10.44
C GLU A 251 -5.54 -17.77 11.54
N ILE A 252 -6.37 -17.72 12.60
CA ILE A 252 -6.15 -16.85 13.76
C ILE A 252 -4.80 -17.16 14.43
N SER A 253 -4.44 -18.43 14.58
CA SER A 253 -3.17 -18.83 15.19
C SER A 253 -1.97 -18.37 14.35
N LYS A 254 -2.06 -18.46 13.02
CA LYS A 254 -1.05 -17.93 12.10
C LYS A 254 -0.93 -16.40 12.24
N LEU A 255 -2.06 -15.69 12.26
CA LEU A 255 -2.09 -14.23 12.41
C LEU A 255 -1.52 -13.80 13.76
N ASN A 256 -1.84 -14.48 14.87
CA ASN A 256 -1.30 -14.18 16.19
C ASN A 256 0.22 -14.27 16.22
N ARG A 257 0.80 -15.30 15.59
CA ARG A 257 2.26 -15.43 15.48
C ARG A 257 2.88 -14.26 14.70
N GLN A 258 2.28 -13.91 13.56
CA GLN A 258 2.74 -12.80 12.73
C GLN A 258 2.59 -11.44 13.43
N LEU A 259 1.49 -11.25 14.18
CA LEU A 259 1.23 -10.04 14.95
C LEU A 259 2.25 -9.88 16.07
N ASN A 260 2.60 -10.97 16.76
CA ASN A 260 3.65 -10.94 17.78
C ASN A 260 5.01 -10.55 17.18
N ASP A 261 5.37 -11.07 16.01
CA ASP A 261 6.60 -10.66 15.31
C ASP A 261 6.59 -9.14 15.03
N PHE A 262 5.45 -8.59 14.60
CA PHE A 262 5.30 -7.17 14.34
C PHE A 262 5.38 -6.33 15.63
N ILE A 263 4.66 -6.73 16.68
CA ILE A 263 4.69 -6.08 18.00
C ILE A 263 6.14 -5.97 18.48
N VAL A 264 6.91 -7.06 18.48
CA VAL A 264 8.31 -7.08 18.90
C VAL A 264 9.14 -6.04 18.13
N GLN A 265 8.92 -5.88 16.82
CA GLN A 265 9.64 -4.85 16.07
C GLN A 265 9.27 -3.43 16.51
N LEU A 266 7.99 -3.16 16.77
CA LEU A 266 7.55 -1.85 17.27
C LEU A 266 8.13 -1.55 18.66
N GLU A 267 8.21 -2.56 19.54
CA GLU A 267 8.83 -2.39 20.86
C GLU A 267 10.32 -2.03 20.75
N LEU A 268 11.05 -2.69 19.85
CA LEU A 268 12.46 -2.38 19.59
C LEU A 268 12.64 -0.95 19.11
N LYS A 269 11.75 -0.45 18.24
CA LYS A 269 11.77 0.96 17.79
C LYS A 269 11.52 1.96 18.92
N ILE A 270 10.76 1.59 19.95
CA ILE A 270 10.47 2.47 21.09
C ILE A 270 11.61 2.44 22.13
N THR A 271 12.18 1.26 22.36
CA THR A 271 13.15 1.03 23.43
C THR A 271 14.59 1.32 23.00
N ASP A 272 14.97 1.02 21.76
CA ASP A 272 16.31 1.30 21.24
C ASP A 272 16.42 2.73 20.68
N LYS A 273 16.67 3.65 21.61
CA LYS A 273 16.86 5.08 21.31
C LYS A 273 18.15 5.40 20.54
N ARG A 274 19.10 4.45 20.43
CA ARG A 274 20.39 4.70 19.76
C ARG A 274 20.29 4.62 18.24
N GLN A 275 19.29 3.88 17.74
CA GLN A 275 19.17 3.54 16.33
C GLN A 275 17.85 4.00 15.72
N THR A 276 16.90 4.50 16.52
CA THR A 276 15.56 4.80 16.03
C THR A 276 15.29 6.29 15.92
N ASN A 277 14.78 6.69 14.75
CA ASN A 277 14.26 8.03 14.51
C ASN A 277 13.05 8.34 15.42
N GLU A 278 13.04 9.51 16.07
CA GLU A 278 11.99 9.88 17.05
C GLU A 278 10.57 9.85 16.46
N VAL A 279 10.40 10.23 15.19
CA VAL A 279 9.08 10.23 14.52
C VAL A 279 8.61 8.79 14.30
N VAL A 280 9.51 7.88 13.94
CA VAL A 280 9.22 6.45 13.82
C VAL A 280 8.88 5.83 15.17
N ALA A 281 9.61 6.18 16.24
CA ALA A 281 9.33 5.70 17.59
C ALA A 281 7.94 6.17 18.08
N LYS A 282 7.61 7.46 17.87
CA LYS A 282 6.28 8.01 18.16
C LYS A 282 5.19 7.26 17.40
N LYS A 283 5.40 7.01 16.11
CA LYS A 283 4.45 6.27 15.29
C LYS A 283 4.28 4.82 15.74
N SER A 284 5.38 4.18 16.11
CA SER A 284 5.37 2.81 16.64
C SER A 284 4.54 2.72 17.91
N LYS A 285 4.64 3.72 18.80
CA LYS A 285 3.81 3.81 20.01
C LYS A 285 2.32 3.98 19.67
N GLU A 286 1.98 4.91 18.77
CA GLU A 286 0.60 5.11 18.30
C GLU A 286 -0.01 3.81 17.76
N VAL A 287 0.76 3.05 16.95
CA VAL A 287 0.27 1.80 16.37
C VAL A 287 0.16 0.68 17.42
N LEU A 288 1.05 0.61 18.40
CA LEU A 288 0.88 -0.32 19.53
C LEU A 288 -0.39 -0.03 20.34
N GLU A 289 -0.73 1.24 20.55
CA GLU A 289 -2.00 1.62 21.18
C GLU A 289 -3.21 1.16 20.34
N LYS A 290 -3.15 1.32 19.02
CA LYS A 290 -4.20 0.82 18.12
C LYS A 290 -4.31 -0.71 18.17
N ILE A 291 -3.19 -1.43 18.17
CA ILE A 291 -3.16 -2.90 18.29
C ILE A 291 -3.81 -3.33 19.60
N TYR A 292 -3.41 -2.73 20.73
CA TYR A 292 -3.97 -3.02 22.06
C TYR A 292 -5.49 -2.84 22.11
N ASN A 293 -6.00 -1.78 21.46
CA ASN A 293 -7.42 -1.43 21.49
C ASN A 293 -8.30 -2.17 20.50
N ASN A 294 -7.74 -2.71 19.39
CA ASN A 294 -8.55 -3.19 18.27
C ASN A 294 -8.26 -4.64 17.82
N LEU A 295 -7.15 -5.24 18.27
CA LEU A 295 -6.74 -6.58 17.84
C LEU A 295 -6.66 -7.57 19.02
N PRO A 296 -6.85 -8.87 18.77
CA PRO A 296 -6.69 -9.89 19.80
C PRO A 296 -5.20 -10.10 20.09
N VAL A 297 -4.76 -9.73 21.29
CA VAL A 297 -3.36 -9.80 21.73
C VAL A 297 -3.26 -10.65 22.99
N GLN A 298 -2.42 -11.68 22.96
CA GLN A 298 -2.24 -12.59 24.10
C GLN A 298 -1.56 -11.92 25.31
N GLU A 299 -0.62 -11.00 25.10
CA GLU A 299 0.18 -10.36 26.15
C GLU A 299 -0.24 -8.90 26.43
N LYS A 300 -1.55 -8.63 26.61
CA LYS A 300 -2.07 -7.27 26.81
C LYS A 300 -1.42 -6.52 27.98
N GLU A 301 -1.11 -7.19 29.10
CA GLU A 301 -0.48 -6.55 30.26
C GLU A 301 0.95 -6.07 29.97
N ARG A 302 1.72 -6.82 29.16
CA ARG A 302 3.05 -6.40 28.71
C ARG A 302 2.95 -5.12 27.86
N LEU A 303 2.03 -5.09 26.90
CA LEU A 303 1.81 -3.91 26.07
C LEU A 303 1.38 -2.71 26.91
N LYS A 304 0.50 -2.92 27.89
CA LYS A 304 0.06 -1.87 28.81
C LYS A 304 1.22 -1.30 29.63
N ALA A 305 2.13 -2.15 30.11
CA ALA A 305 3.34 -1.71 30.81
C ALA A 305 4.27 -0.87 29.90
N LEU A 306 4.43 -1.29 28.65
CA LEU A 306 5.20 -0.55 27.64
C LEU A 306 4.59 0.82 27.31
N LEU A 307 3.28 0.88 27.09
CA LEU A 307 2.57 2.11 26.73
C LEU A 307 2.54 3.13 27.88
N SER A 308 2.43 2.64 29.12
CA SER A 308 2.48 3.45 30.35
C SER A 308 3.90 3.89 30.75
N GLY A 309 4.94 3.41 30.06
CA GLY A 309 6.34 3.73 30.36
C GLY A 309 6.89 3.05 31.61
N SER A 310 6.24 1.98 32.09
CA SER A 310 6.57 1.27 33.32
C SER A 310 7.50 0.06 33.12
N VAL A 311 8.09 -0.10 31.92
CA VAL A 311 8.98 -1.23 31.62
C VAL A 311 10.26 -1.11 32.42
N SER A 312 10.34 -1.90 33.48
CA SER A 312 11.56 -2.13 34.24
C SER A 312 12.49 -2.98 33.38
N THR A 313 13.63 -2.41 33.00
CA THR A 313 14.72 -3.12 32.33
C THR A 313 15.20 -4.25 33.23
N THR A 314 14.63 -5.45 33.08
CA THR A 314 15.18 -6.63 33.74
C THR A 314 16.38 -7.06 32.92
N GLN A 315 17.54 -6.44 33.18
CA GLN A 315 18.81 -6.97 32.75
C GLN A 315 18.95 -8.37 33.35
N GLN A 316 18.89 -9.40 32.49
CA GLN A 316 19.45 -10.71 32.83
C GLN A 316 20.93 -10.50 33.13
N LYS A 317 21.24 -10.48 34.42
CA LYS A 317 22.62 -10.57 34.92
C LYS A 317 23.16 -11.92 34.47
N PRO A 318 24.29 -12.00 33.73
CA PRO A 318 24.87 -13.28 33.40
C PRO A 318 25.30 -13.95 34.71
N ALA A 319 24.89 -15.20 34.88
CA ALA A 319 25.41 -16.08 35.91
C ALA A 319 26.88 -16.33 35.59
N ASN A 320 27.76 -15.48 36.12
CA ASN A 320 29.18 -15.82 36.20
C ASN A 320 29.34 -16.94 37.21
N GLY A 321 29.74 -18.11 36.69
CA GLY A 321 30.33 -19.16 37.50
C GLY A 321 31.70 -18.76 38.05
N ASN A 322 32.19 -19.67 38.89
CA ASN A 322 33.52 -19.78 39.48
C ASN A 322 33.77 -19.03 40.80
N THR A 323 33.68 -19.79 41.88
CA THR A 323 34.75 -19.81 42.89
C THR A 323 35.08 -21.26 43.24
N SER A 324 36.32 -21.60 42.90
CA SER A 324 37.30 -22.50 43.54
C SER A 324 36.86 -23.77 44.25
#